data_AF-X1QVD1-F1
#
_entry.id   AF-X1QVD1-F1
#
_cell.length_a   1.000
_cell.length_b   1.000
_cell.length_c   1.000
_cell.angle_alpha   90.00
_cell.angle_beta   90.00
_cell.angle_gamma   90.00
#
_symmetry.space_group_name_H-M   'P 1'
#
loop_
_entity.id
_entity.type
_entity.pdbx_description
1 polymer ?
#
loop_
_entity_poly.entity_id
_entity_poly.type
_entity_poly.pdbx_seq_one_letter_code
_entity_poly.pdbx_strand_id
1 'polypeptide(L)'
;MIKPEIPAIFAAHLAAAEATYSGSERSVIIGNDPVFSTQLLAQKEFDYVALGHIHKFQDLNPNDDIPVVYPGSIERINFGEEKEDKGFCLVNIGKGKTSYEFIPVPARRFITIDSVIPQGEDPTNTLL
;
A
#
# COMPACT_ATOMS: atom_id res chain seq x y z
N MET A 1 -25.69 3.25 14.15
CA MET A 1 -24.93 3.31 15.42
C MET A 1 -24.15 2.01 15.54
N ILE A 2 -22.84 2.08 15.77
CA ILE A 2 -21.95 0.90 15.88
C ILE A 2 -22.26 0.18 17.19
N LYS A 3 -22.31 -1.15 17.15
CA LYS A 3 -22.61 -2.01 18.30
C LYS A 3 -21.30 -2.53 18.89
N PRO A 4 -20.96 -2.21 20.16
CA PRO A 4 -19.67 -2.61 20.75
C PRO A 4 -19.41 -4.12 20.77
N GLU A 5 -20.46 -4.94 20.70
CA GLU A 5 -20.35 -6.39 20.69
C GLU A 5 -20.05 -7.02 19.32
N ILE A 6 -20.15 -6.24 18.24
CA ILE A 6 -19.90 -6.67 16.86
C ILE A 6 -18.66 -5.95 16.34
N PRO A 7 -17.65 -6.66 15.82
CA PRO A 7 -16.49 -6.01 15.25
C PRO A 7 -16.86 -5.06 14.11
N ALA A 8 -16.28 -3.87 14.13
CA ALA A 8 -16.52 -2.81 13.18
C ALA A 8 -15.29 -2.61 12.28
N ILE A 9 -15.51 -2.71 10.97
CA ILE A 9 -14.47 -2.51 9.96
C ILE A 9 -14.80 -1.23 9.20
N PHE A 10 -13.84 -0.32 9.12
CA PHE A 10 -13.90 0.77 8.16
C PHE A 10 -13.17 0.36 6.89
N ALA A 11 -13.86 0.43 5.74
CA ALA A 11 -13.27 0.11 4.45
C ALA A 11 -13.39 1.32 3.52
N ALA A 12 -12.28 1.70 2.89
CA ALA A 12 -12.25 2.84 1.97
C ALA A 12 -11.17 2.70 0.91
N HIS A 13 -11.36 3.39 -0.21
CA HIS A 13 -10.37 3.53 -1.27
C HIS A 13 -9.99 5.01 -1.37
N LEU A 14 -8.90 5.42 -0.71
CA LEU A 14 -8.50 6.82 -0.55
C LEU A 14 -7.00 6.94 -0.27
N ALA A 15 -6.47 8.15 -0.29
CA ALA A 15 -5.09 8.44 0.09
C ALA A 15 -4.99 8.82 1.58
N ALA A 16 -4.04 8.22 2.29
CA ALA A 16 -3.64 8.65 3.64
C ALA A 16 -2.33 9.45 3.57
N ALA A 17 -2.20 10.50 4.39
CA ALA A 17 -1.07 11.43 4.34
C ALA A 17 0.28 10.74 4.61
N GLU A 18 0.28 9.74 5.47
CA GLU A 18 1.46 9.01 5.90
C GLU A 18 1.79 7.82 4.98
N ALA A 19 0.98 7.57 3.93
CA ALA A 19 1.20 6.47 3.01
C ALA A 19 2.44 6.67 2.15
N THR A 20 3.22 5.60 2.03
CA THR A 20 4.34 5.49 1.09
C THR A 20 3.84 4.91 -0.23
N TYR A 21 4.04 5.68 -1.30
CA TYR A 21 3.73 5.29 -2.66
C TYR A 21 4.92 4.58 -3.32
N SER A 22 4.63 3.65 -4.23
CA SER A 22 5.60 3.09 -5.14
C SER A 22 6.05 4.15 -6.14
N GLY A 23 7.32 4.16 -6.55
CA GLY A 23 7.99 5.33 -7.13
C GLY A 23 7.27 6.07 -8.28
N SER A 24 6.43 5.39 -9.06
CA SER A 24 5.68 5.99 -10.17
C SER A 24 4.23 6.41 -9.83
N GLU A 25 3.65 5.95 -8.71
CA GLU A 25 2.28 6.30 -8.31
C GLU A 25 2.18 7.79 -7.93
N ARG A 26 3.25 8.38 -7.38
CA ARG A 26 3.32 9.83 -7.09
C ARG A 26 3.11 10.71 -8.32
N SER A 27 3.44 10.20 -9.50
CA SER A 27 3.37 10.96 -10.76
C SER A 27 1.97 10.98 -11.37
N VAL A 28 1.02 10.20 -10.84
CA VAL A 28 -0.33 10.01 -11.42
C VAL A 28 -1.42 10.80 -10.69
N ILE A 29 -1.11 11.46 -9.57
CA ILE A 29 -2.06 12.36 -8.89
C ILE A 29 -2.24 13.64 -9.72
N ILE A 30 -3.08 13.55 -10.75
CA ILE A 30 -3.56 14.68 -11.54
C ILE A 30 -4.84 15.19 -10.85
N GLY A 31 -4.67 16.03 -9.83
CA GLY A 31 -5.78 16.59 -9.03
C GLY A 31 -5.45 16.69 -7.54
N ASN A 32 -6.30 17.39 -6.77
CA ASN A 32 -6.25 17.35 -5.31
C ASN A 32 -7.13 16.18 -4.84
N ASP A 33 -6.62 14.96 -4.89
CA ASP A 33 -7.28 13.86 -4.18
C ASP A 33 -7.32 14.23 -2.68
N PRO A 34 -8.48 14.08 -2.02
CA PRO A 34 -8.57 14.37 -0.59
C PRO A 34 -7.65 13.40 0.17
N VAL A 35 -6.69 13.98 0.88
CA VAL A 35 -5.74 13.24 1.70
C VAL A 35 -6.22 13.30 3.16
N PHE A 36 -6.34 12.12 3.78
CA PHE A 36 -6.79 11.98 5.16
C PHE A 36 -5.59 11.66 6.06
N SER A 37 -5.56 12.19 7.29
CA SER A 37 -4.55 11.75 8.26
C SER A 37 -4.91 10.35 8.77
N THR A 38 -3.89 9.54 9.04
CA THR A 38 -4.07 8.21 9.63
C THR A 38 -4.89 8.27 10.93
N GLN A 39 -4.68 9.32 11.74
CA GLN A 39 -5.40 9.49 13.00
C GLN A 39 -6.89 9.80 12.82
N LEU A 40 -7.29 10.45 11.72
CA LEU A 40 -8.70 10.62 11.39
C LEU A 40 -9.36 9.29 11.00
N LEU A 41 -8.60 8.36 10.42
CA LEU A 41 -9.09 7.03 10.02
C LEU A 41 -9.09 6.04 11.20
N ALA A 42 -8.10 6.12 12.10
CA ALA A 42 -7.92 5.26 13.28
C ALA A 42 -8.87 5.62 14.46
N GLN A 43 -10.18 5.66 14.20
CA GLN A 43 -11.18 5.94 15.22
C GLN A 43 -11.46 4.71 16.10
N LYS A 44 -11.65 4.93 17.41
CA LYS A 44 -11.83 3.87 18.42
C LYS A 44 -13.09 3.03 18.24
N GLU A 45 -14.01 3.52 17.42
CA GLU A 45 -15.22 2.83 17.00
C GLU A 45 -14.94 1.71 16.00
N PHE A 46 -13.72 1.64 15.43
CA PHE A 46 -13.30 0.61 14.50
C PHE A 46 -12.28 -0.33 15.15
N ASP A 47 -12.38 -1.60 14.80
CA ASP A 47 -11.41 -2.63 15.18
C ASP A 47 -10.36 -2.84 14.08
N TYR A 48 -10.66 -2.45 12.84
CA TYR A 48 -9.76 -2.56 11.69
C TYR A 48 -10.11 -1.53 10.62
N VAL A 49 -9.08 -0.94 10.01
CA VAL A 49 -9.23 -0.02 8.89
C VAL A 49 -8.58 -0.65 7.65
N ALA A 50 -9.42 -1.07 6.71
CA ALA A 50 -9.05 -1.70 5.45
C ALA A 50 -8.99 -0.64 4.32
N LEU A 51 -7.78 -0.26 3.90
CA LEU A 51 -7.60 0.75 2.87
C LEU A 51 -7.22 0.13 1.52
N GLY A 52 -7.62 0.80 0.45
CA GLY A 52 -7.12 0.61 -0.91
C GLY A 52 -6.77 1.96 -1.53
N HIS A 53 -6.11 1.96 -2.70
CA HIS A 53 -5.57 3.09 -3.49
C HIS A 53 -4.05 2.99 -3.66
N ILE A 54 -3.35 2.66 -2.57
CA ILE A 54 -1.89 2.52 -2.56
C ILE A 54 -1.51 1.07 -2.86
N HIS A 55 -0.64 0.83 -3.85
CA HIS A 55 -0.25 -0.51 -4.26
C HIS A 55 0.86 -1.14 -3.42
N LYS A 56 1.45 -0.38 -2.50
CA LYS A 56 2.44 -0.86 -1.54
C LYS A 56 1.78 -1.32 -0.25
N PHE A 57 2.05 -2.57 0.15
CA PHE A 57 1.68 -3.09 1.46
C PHE A 57 2.32 -2.24 2.58
N GLN A 58 1.50 -1.79 3.52
CA GLN A 58 1.95 -1.07 4.72
C GLN A 58 0.83 -0.97 5.76
N ASP A 59 1.25 -0.89 7.02
CA ASP A 59 0.42 -0.50 8.14
C ASP A 59 0.84 0.89 8.61
N LEU A 60 -0.11 1.81 8.59
CA LEU A 60 0.11 3.20 8.99
C LEU A 60 -0.02 3.40 10.50
N ASN A 61 -0.49 2.39 11.23
CA ASN A 61 -0.71 2.47 12.68
C ASN A 61 -0.13 1.26 13.46
N PRO A 62 1.15 0.87 13.25
CA PRO A 62 1.70 -0.41 13.69
C PRO A 62 1.89 -0.57 15.21
N ASN A 63 1.79 0.52 15.98
CA ASN A 63 2.00 0.52 17.43
C ASN A 63 0.71 0.78 18.22
N ASP A 64 -0.43 0.75 17.56
CA ASP A 64 -1.76 0.99 18.16
C ASP A 64 -2.62 -0.27 18.06
N ASP A 65 -3.77 -0.26 18.75
CA ASP A 65 -4.71 -1.38 18.80
C ASP A 65 -5.63 -1.44 17.57
N ILE A 66 -5.59 -0.41 16.70
CA ILE A 66 -6.44 -0.25 15.51
C ILE A 66 -5.54 -0.20 14.26
N PRO A 67 -5.28 -1.35 13.60
CA PRO A 67 -4.45 -1.38 12.40
C PRO A 67 -5.09 -0.59 11.25
N VAL A 68 -4.27 0.16 10.53
CA VAL A 68 -4.66 0.96 9.36
C VAL A 68 -3.85 0.50 8.17
N VAL A 69 -4.41 -0.45 7.41
CA VAL A 69 -3.62 -1.28 6.51
C VAL A 69 -4.02 -1.06 5.06
N TYR A 70 -3.02 -0.79 4.23
CA TYR A 70 -3.10 -1.05 2.79
C TYR A 70 -2.51 -2.44 2.55
N PRO A 71 -3.27 -3.38 1.97
CA PRO A 71 -2.72 -4.68 1.57
C PRO A 71 -1.81 -4.55 0.33
N GLY A 72 -1.84 -3.40 -0.36
CA GLY A 72 -1.19 -3.21 -1.65
C GLY A 72 -1.94 -3.87 -2.79
N SER A 73 -1.31 -3.92 -3.95
CA SER A 73 -1.81 -4.65 -5.12
C SER A 73 -1.42 -6.14 -5.06
N ILE A 74 -2.19 -6.97 -5.77
CA ILE A 74 -1.88 -8.42 -5.88
C ILE A 74 -0.82 -8.72 -6.96
N GLU A 75 -0.53 -7.74 -7.82
CA GLU A 75 0.44 -7.80 -8.92
C GLU A 75 1.20 -6.48 -9.04
N ARG A 76 2.36 -6.50 -9.71
CA ARG A 76 3.12 -5.28 -10.01
C ARG A 76 2.48 -4.54 -11.17
N ILE A 77 2.02 -3.32 -10.93
CA ILE A 77 1.36 -2.49 -11.96
C ILE A 77 2.38 -1.73 -12.81
N ASN A 78 3.52 -1.37 -12.23
CA ASN A 78 4.59 -0.63 -12.88
C ASN A 78 5.98 -1.01 -12.31
N PHE A 79 7.05 -0.53 -12.95
CA PHE A 79 8.43 -0.81 -12.51
C PHE A 79 8.81 -0.17 -11.16
N GLY A 80 8.06 0.84 -10.69
CA GLY A 80 8.25 1.38 -9.34
C GLY A 80 7.93 0.38 -8.23
N GLU A 81 7.20 -0.68 -8.55
CA GLU A 81 6.81 -1.77 -7.65
C GLU A 81 7.73 -3.01 -7.78
N GLU A 82 8.81 -2.93 -8.56
CA GLU A 82 9.72 -4.05 -8.85
C GLU A 82 10.17 -4.80 -7.59
N LYS A 83 10.55 -4.04 -6.56
CA LYS A 83 11.15 -4.56 -5.31
C LYS A 83 10.12 -4.87 -4.22
N GLU A 84 8.83 -4.71 -4.50
CA GLU A 84 7.78 -4.92 -3.52
C GLU A 84 7.24 -6.34 -3.57
N ASP A 85 6.99 -6.92 -2.40
CA ASP A 85 6.17 -8.11 -2.28
C ASP A 85 4.71 -7.74 -2.56
N LYS A 86 3.98 -8.68 -3.19
CA LYS A 86 2.57 -8.53 -3.54
C LYS A 86 1.79 -9.64 -2.87
N GLY A 87 0.55 -9.38 -2.50
CA GLY A 87 -0.16 -10.29 -1.62
C GLY A 87 -1.49 -9.74 -1.14
N PHE A 88 -1.94 -10.29 -0.01
CA PHE A 88 -3.17 -9.87 0.67
C PHE A 88 -2.98 -9.99 2.18
N CYS A 89 -3.84 -9.32 2.96
CA CYS A 89 -3.83 -9.46 4.41
C CYS A 89 -4.90 -10.46 4.86
N LEU A 90 -4.49 -11.50 5.59
CA LEU A 90 -5.39 -12.34 6.37
C LEU A 90 -5.61 -11.67 7.72
N VAL A 91 -6.83 -11.22 7.99
CA VAL A 91 -7.17 -10.42 9.18
C VAL A 91 -8.02 -11.25 10.13
N ASN A 92 -7.58 -11.36 11.37
CA ASN A 92 -8.33 -11.98 12.47
C ASN A 92 -8.84 -10.88 13.40
N ILE A 93 -10.17 -10.72 13.45
CA ILE A 93 -10.83 -9.68 14.23
C ILE A 93 -11.64 -10.35 15.35
N GLY A 94 -11.30 -10.04 16.60
CA GLY A 94 -11.94 -10.59 17.79
C GLY A 94 -12.18 -9.53 18.86
N LYS A 95 -12.85 -9.92 19.97
CA LYS A 95 -13.13 -8.99 21.09
C LYS A 95 -11.84 -8.56 21.79
N GLY A 96 -11.36 -7.36 21.47
CA GLY A 96 -10.31 -6.65 22.21
C GLY A 96 -8.93 -6.60 21.55
N LYS A 97 -8.68 -7.36 20.45
CA LYS A 97 -7.47 -7.18 19.64
C LYS A 97 -7.66 -7.69 18.22
N THR A 98 -7.32 -6.85 17.25
CA THR A 98 -7.18 -7.23 15.85
C THR A 98 -5.75 -7.64 15.55
N SER A 99 -5.58 -8.67 14.73
CA SER A 99 -4.28 -9.03 14.16
C SER A 99 -4.43 -9.23 12.66
N TYR A 100 -3.35 -9.00 11.92
CA TYR A 100 -3.29 -9.30 10.51
C TYR A 100 -1.94 -9.93 10.16
N GLU A 101 -1.95 -10.73 9.10
CA GLU A 101 -0.76 -11.31 8.49
C GLU A 101 -0.78 -10.97 7.01
N PHE A 102 0.32 -10.41 6.49
CA PHE A 102 0.48 -10.26 5.06
C PHE A 102 0.96 -11.57 4.45
N ILE A 103 0.15 -12.14 3.56
CA ILE A 103 0.44 -13.38 2.85
C ILE A 103 0.92 -13.01 1.45
N PRO A 104 2.24 -13.17 1.15
CA PRO A 104 2.76 -12.89 -0.17
C PRO A 104 2.25 -13.93 -1.17
N VAL A 105 2.01 -13.47 -2.39
CA VAL A 105 1.63 -14.30 -3.54
C VAL A 105 2.67 -14.16 -4.64
N PRO A 106 2.84 -15.18 -5.51
CA PRO A 106 3.67 -15.04 -6.69
C PRO A 106 3.11 -13.94 -7.59
N ALA A 107 3.89 -12.88 -7.79
CA ALA A 107 3.61 -11.82 -8.75
C ALA A 107 4.64 -11.82 -9.87
N ARG A 108 4.26 -11.36 -11.07
CA ARG A 108 5.16 -11.29 -12.23
C ARG A 108 6.44 -10.54 -11.85
N ARG A 109 7.60 -11.13 -12.11
CA ARG A 109 8.89 -10.48 -11.88
C ARG A 109 9.09 -9.36 -12.88
N PHE A 110 9.39 -8.17 -12.36
CA PHE A 110 9.88 -7.04 -13.15
C PHE A 110 11.40 -6.98 -12.92
N ILE A 111 12.15 -6.53 -13.92
CA ILE A 111 13.61 -6.38 -13.84
C ILE A 111 13.96 -5.04 -14.47
N THR A 112 14.49 -4.13 -13.66
CA THR A 112 15.09 -2.90 -14.16
C THR A 112 16.54 -3.17 -14.54
N ILE A 113 16.91 -2.84 -15.79
CA ILE A 113 18.28 -2.92 -16.28
C ILE A 113 18.82 -1.49 -16.33
N ASP A 114 19.70 -1.16 -15.39
CA ASP A 114 20.40 0.11 -15.37
C ASP A 114 21.68 0.02 -16.19
N SER A 115 21.90 0.97 -17.10
CA SER A 115 23.11 1.09 -17.90
C SER A 115 23.60 2.54 -17.92
N VAL A 116 24.92 2.71 -17.85
CA VAL A 116 25.57 4.01 -17.94
C VAL A 116 26.20 4.14 -19.31
N ILE A 117 25.72 5.10 -20.10
CA ILE A 117 26.24 5.35 -21.45
C ILE A 117 27.21 6.53 -21.38
N PRO A 118 28.48 6.35 -21.76
CA PRO A 118 29.46 7.42 -21.78
C PRO A 118 29.02 8.59 -22.68
N GLN A 119 29.40 9.80 -22.28
CA GLN A 119 29.08 11.00 -23.05
C GLN A 119 29.75 10.94 -24.42
N GLY A 120 28.97 11.13 -25.49
CA GLY A 120 29.46 11.11 -26.88
C GLY A 120 29.33 9.77 -27.59
N GLU A 121 28.89 8.72 -26.90
CA GLU A 121 28.50 7.46 -27.55
C GLU A 121 27.05 7.50 -28.04
N ASP A 122 26.74 6.68 -29.05
CA ASP A 122 25.37 6.51 -29.55
C ASP A 122 24.60 5.57 -28.61
N PRO A 123 23.54 6.04 -27.92
CA PRO A 123 22.86 5.23 -26.91
C PRO A 123 22.23 3.95 -27.45
N THR A 124 21.79 3.96 -28.71
CA THR A 124 21.10 2.82 -29.30
C THR A 124 22.08 1.69 -29.60
N ASN A 125 23.20 1.99 -30.25
CA ASN A 125 24.23 1.00 -30.56
C ASN A 125 24.96 0.49 -29.32
N THR A 126 25.08 1.29 -28.25
CA THR A 126 25.72 0.84 -26.99
C THR A 126 24.84 -0.12 -26.18
N LEU A 127 23.52 -0.09 -26.37
CA LEU A 127 22.56 -0.93 -25.60
C LEU A 127 22.12 -2.22 -26.31
N LEU A 128 22.28 -2.32 -27.63
CA LEU A 128 21.93 -3.51 -28.44
C LEU A 128 23.06 -4.56 -28.40
#